data_AF-A0A3N5MI57-F1
#
_entry.id   AF-A0A3N5MI57-F1
#
_cell.length_a   1.000
_cell.length_b   1.000
_cell.length_c   1.000
_cell.angle_alpha   90.00
_cell.angle_beta   90.00
_cell.angle_gamma   90.00
#
_symmetry.space_group_name_H-M   'P 1'
#
loop_
_entity.id
_entity.type
_entity.pdbx_description
1 polymer ?
#
loop_
_entity_poly.entity_id
_entity_poly.type
_entity_poly.pdbx_seq_one_letter_code
_entity_poly.pdbx_strand_id
1 'polypeptide(L)'
;MFYKIGALVSNNRRFIPFTVTAALAMVAYTIGAYFYEAMRDPQIFLNLFRTSPYLLISAIGSTLVIISGGIDLSVSGVVALTTVASAALLRDDWNPWTVMLLMLVMGMSLGAVMGVFITYLKVQPFIATLACMWFARGLCFFISDDAIPINNRIYRILGQTKILIPGMSDVVTKQGAFITPLVVLGLLFLIAAIYIAHYTRFGRTIYAMGGSEPSARLMGLPVNQTKVMVYVFNGFCSGLAGIVYSIYVMSGHGLYARTFEMDVIASVVMGGTMLTGGVGYVFGTLFGVLVTGITQTLIQFNGQLSSWWTSIVVGLLMLVFIGVQSLLVVQNTRRLAAKRLESQSKATAVSEMQPASLKGGLLGGWKGMRPRNRQVMLFGIAAVLVMLVGAFILNGAQRSSQGLTTASPQDTSLACEFKLLRQEQAEKLVKDGAVIAYERNGGPACIDELYAIYPDGRITGDDGVNQIEKQVTSEEIEQLLEGISARGWFTDEMYDTWHTPCGQCYVYFINISYQGQDKAVQAVDGGTDAPANYWQVVSFINGTIPKFSPAP
;
A
#
# COMPACT_ATOMS: atom_id res chain seq x y z
N MET A 1 -2.46 23.25 -30.21
CA MET A 1 -2.39 21.93 -29.53
C MET A 1 -3.61 21.68 -28.62
N PHE A 2 -3.95 22.61 -27.71
CA PHE A 2 -5.08 22.50 -26.78
C PHE A 2 -6.48 22.28 -27.43
N TYR A 3 -6.74 22.84 -28.61
CA TYR A 3 -8.04 22.68 -29.31
C TYR A 3 -8.27 21.25 -29.84
N LYS A 4 -7.20 20.56 -30.29
CA LYS A 4 -7.28 19.16 -30.74
C LYS A 4 -7.47 18.18 -29.57
N ILE A 5 -6.87 18.49 -28.42
CA ILE A 5 -7.08 17.72 -27.17
C ILE A 5 -8.54 17.86 -26.71
N GLY A 6 -9.11 19.07 -26.76
CA GLY A 6 -10.52 19.31 -26.43
C GLY A 6 -11.52 18.55 -27.33
N ALA A 7 -11.24 18.45 -28.63
CA ALA A 7 -12.07 17.69 -29.58
C ALA A 7 -11.96 16.17 -29.40
N LEU A 8 -10.76 15.65 -29.09
CA LEU A 8 -10.54 14.24 -28.80
C LEU A 8 -11.20 13.82 -27.47
N VAL A 9 -11.16 14.69 -26.46
CA VAL A 9 -11.84 14.52 -25.17
C VAL A 9 -13.36 14.63 -25.30
N SER A 10 -13.88 15.50 -26.18
CA SER A 10 -15.34 15.63 -26.37
C SER A 10 -15.97 14.46 -27.11
N ASN A 11 -15.24 13.83 -28.03
CA ASN A 11 -15.75 12.72 -28.83
C ASN A 11 -15.68 11.36 -28.10
N ASN A 12 -14.86 11.27 -27.04
CA ASN A 12 -14.53 10.00 -26.38
C ASN A 12 -14.74 10.07 -24.86
N ARG A 13 -15.95 10.47 -24.44
CA ARG A 13 -16.31 10.66 -23.02
C ARG A 13 -16.06 9.46 -22.10
N ARG A 14 -16.04 8.25 -22.65
CA ARG A 14 -15.76 7.01 -21.90
C ARG A 14 -14.32 6.94 -21.37
N PHE A 15 -13.42 7.71 -21.96
CA PHE A 15 -12.00 7.72 -21.65
C PHE A 15 -11.58 8.86 -20.72
N ILE A 16 -12.48 9.80 -20.44
CA ILE A 16 -12.20 10.96 -19.57
C ILE A 16 -11.65 10.54 -18.21
N PRO A 17 -12.26 9.58 -17.47
CA PRO A 17 -11.79 9.24 -16.13
C PRO A 17 -10.35 8.73 -16.13
N PHE A 18 -9.98 7.84 -17.06
CA PHE A 18 -8.61 7.31 -17.13
C PHE A 18 -7.61 8.38 -17.57
N THR A 19 -7.97 9.25 -18.53
CA THR A 19 -7.04 10.30 -18.99
C THR A 19 -6.74 11.31 -17.89
N VAL A 20 -7.74 11.59 -17.02
CA VAL A 20 -7.57 12.45 -15.86
C VAL A 20 -6.64 11.81 -14.84
N THR A 21 -6.78 10.51 -14.54
CA THR A 21 -5.89 9.85 -13.59
C THR A 21 -4.49 9.62 -14.12
N ALA A 22 -4.34 9.33 -15.42
CA ALA A 22 -3.03 9.30 -16.06
C ALA A 22 -2.34 10.67 -15.99
N ALA A 23 -3.08 11.76 -16.25
CA ALA A 23 -2.55 13.11 -16.13
C ALA A 23 -2.18 13.45 -14.67
N LEU A 24 -3.02 13.07 -13.70
CA LEU A 24 -2.76 13.29 -12.28
C LEU A 24 -1.52 12.51 -11.81
N ALA A 25 -1.37 11.25 -12.22
CA ALA A 25 -0.19 10.44 -11.94
C ALA A 25 1.09 11.09 -12.48
N MET A 26 1.05 11.56 -13.74
CA MET A 26 2.18 12.25 -14.36
C MET A 26 2.53 13.56 -13.66
N VAL A 27 1.52 14.36 -13.30
CA VAL A 27 1.72 15.62 -12.54
C VAL A 27 2.29 15.33 -11.15
N ALA A 28 1.75 14.37 -10.42
CA ALA A 28 2.24 14.00 -9.10
C ALA A 28 3.70 13.50 -9.16
N TYR A 29 4.04 12.66 -10.14
CA TYR A 29 5.41 12.17 -10.31
C TYR A 29 6.38 13.29 -10.72
N THR A 30 5.99 14.19 -11.62
CA THR A 30 6.84 15.33 -12.03
C THR A 30 7.06 16.33 -10.91
N ILE A 31 6.04 16.60 -10.08
CA ILE A 31 6.18 17.39 -8.85
C ILE A 31 7.16 16.71 -7.89
N GLY A 32 7.01 15.39 -7.70
CA GLY A 32 7.95 14.59 -6.92
C GLY A 32 9.39 14.70 -7.40
N ALA A 33 9.61 14.49 -8.71
CA ALA A 33 10.93 14.60 -9.33
C ALA A 33 11.51 16.03 -9.29
N TYR A 34 10.67 17.05 -9.20
CA TYR A 34 11.13 18.43 -9.01
C TYR A 34 11.66 18.64 -7.58
N PHE A 35 10.92 18.19 -6.57
CA PHE A 35 11.26 18.41 -5.16
C PHE A 35 12.28 17.42 -4.59
N TYR A 36 12.29 16.18 -5.08
CA TYR A 36 13.16 15.11 -4.62
C TYR A 36 14.09 14.67 -5.75
N GLU A 37 15.38 15.00 -5.64
CA GLU A 37 16.37 14.66 -6.67
C GLU A 37 16.48 13.15 -6.88
N ALA A 38 16.36 12.37 -5.80
CA ALA A 38 16.34 10.91 -5.87
C ALA A 38 15.26 10.38 -6.83
N MET A 39 14.06 10.99 -6.85
CA MET A 39 12.97 10.54 -7.73
C MET A 39 13.28 10.68 -9.23
N ARG A 40 14.33 11.42 -9.62
CA ARG A 40 14.79 11.52 -11.01
C ARG A 40 15.51 10.26 -11.49
N ASP A 41 15.95 9.37 -10.58
CA ASP A 41 16.52 8.08 -10.95
C ASP A 41 15.47 7.21 -11.67
N PRO A 42 15.74 6.76 -12.91
CA PRO A 42 14.86 5.85 -13.65
C PRO A 42 14.47 4.58 -12.86
N GLN A 43 15.34 4.10 -11.96
CA GLN A 43 15.04 2.94 -11.14
C GLN A 43 13.87 3.18 -10.17
N ILE A 44 13.71 4.41 -9.66
CA ILE A 44 12.60 4.74 -8.75
C ILE A 44 11.27 4.70 -9.50
N PHE A 45 11.23 5.15 -10.75
CA PHE A 45 10.05 4.97 -11.60
C PHE A 45 9.74 3.48 -11.84
N LEU A 46 10.75 2.68 -12.16
CA LEU A 46 10.57 1.23 -12.39
C LEU A 46 10.19 0.48 -11.11
N ASN A 47 10.61 0.97 -9.94
CA ASN A 47 10.21 0.41 -8.66
C ASN A 47 8.70 0.49 -8.44
N LEU A 48 8.01 1.50 -8.99
CA LEU A 48 6.55 1.58 -8.94
C LEU A 48 5.92 0.33 -9.56
N PHE A 49 6.46 -0.15 -10.67
CA PHE A 49 6.00 -1.37 -11.30
C PHE A 49 6.46 -2.62 -10.56
N ARG A 50 7.64 -2.59 -9.95
CA ARG A 50 8.22 -3.70 -9.17
C ARG A 50 7.42 -4.04 -7.92
N THR A 51 6.89 -3.03 -7.23
CA THR A 51 6.15 -3.18 -5.97
C THR A 51 4.63 -3.26 -6.14
N SER A 52 4.11 -2.99 -7.34
CA SER A 52 2.68 -3.04 -7.64
C SER A 52 2.09 -4.32 -8.26
N PRO A 53 2.82 -5.40 -8.64
CA PRO A 53 2.21 -6.49 -9.43
C PRO A 53 1.05 -7.21 -8.74
N TYR A 54 1.17 -7.50 -7.43
CA TYR A 54 0.11 -8.17 -6.68
C TYR A 54 -1.16 -7.30 -6.60
N LEU A 55 -1.00 -5.99 -6.36
CA LEU A 55 -2.10 -5.03 -6.33
C LEU A 55 -2.75 -4.90 -7.71
N LEU A 56 -1.97 -4.88 -8.78
CA LEU A 56 -2.46 -4.83 -10.16
C LEU A 56 -3.30 -6.06 -10.51
N ILE A 57 -2.82 -7.26 -10.21
CA ILE A 57 -3.52 -8.52 -10.52
C ILE A 57 -4.85 -8.58 -9.77
N SER A 58 -4.86 -8.26 -8.48
CA SER A 58 -6.10 -8.17 -7.69
C SER A 58 -7.05 -7.10 -8.22
N ALA A 59 -6.56 -5.90 -8.55
CA ALA A 59 -7.37 -4.82 -9.09
C ALA A 59 -8.01 -5.18 -10.44
N ILE A 60 -7.32 -5.92 -11.31
CA ILE A 60 -7.87 -6.41 -12.57
C ILE A 60 -9.10 -7.31 -12.32
N GLY A 61 -8.99 -8.25 -11.37
CA GLY A 61 -10.11 -9.12 -10.99
C GLY A 61 -11.30 -8.32 -10.45
N SER A 62 -11.05 -7.44 -9.47
CA SER A 62 -12.08 -6.59 -8.86
C SER A 62 -12.72 -5.64 -9.87
N THR A 63 -11.99 -5.25 -10.92
CA THR A 63 -12.56 -4.41 -12.00
C THR A 63 -13.66 -5.13 -12.75
N LEU A 64 -13.50 -6.40 -13.08
CA LEU A 64 -14.56 -7.16 -13.74
C LEU A 64 -15.76 -7.38 -12.81
N VAL A 65 -15.52 -7.58 -11.52
CA VAL A 65 -16.59 -7.65 -10.51
C VAL A 65 -17.37 -6.33 -10.45
N ILE A 66 -16.68 -5.19 -10.36
CA ILE A 66 -17.32 -3.88 -10.26
C ILE A 66 -18.05 -3.53 -11.56
N ILE A 67 -17.48 -3.83 -12.73
CA ILE A 67 -18.18 -3.64 -14.02
C ILE A 67 -19.47 -4.47 -14.06
N SER A 68 -19.48 -5.68 -13.50
CA SER A 68 -20.69 -6.52 -13.44
C SER A 68 -21.78 -5.99 -12.51
N GLY A 69 -21.48 -4.96 -11.69
CA GLY A 69 -22.38 -4.40 -10.68
C GLY A 69 -22.23 -5.03 -9.28
N GLY A 70 -21.16 -5.81 -9.06
CA GLY A 70 -20.83 -6.42 -7.78
C GLY A 70 -19.74 -5.67 -7.02
N ILE A 71 -19.49 -6.09 -5.78
CA ILE A 71 -18.34 -5.66 -4.98
C ILE A 71 -17.77 -6.92 -4.32
N ASP A 72 -16.46 -7.09 -4.38
CA ASP A 72 -15.77 -8.19 -3.72
C ASP A 72 -14.73 -7.69 -2.73
N LEU A 73 -15.02 -7.89 -1.45
CA LEU A 73 -14.16 -7.54 -0.32
C LEU A 73 -13.30 -8.72 0.15
N SER A 74 -13.52 -9.93 -0.36
CA SER A 74 -12.80 -11.14 0.06
C SER A 74 -11.34 -11.18 -0.39
N VAL A 75 -10.96 -10.33 -1.35
CA VAL A 75 -9.64 -10.30 -1.99
C VAL A 75 -8.50 -10.27 -0.97
N SER A 76 -8.60 -9.47 0.09
CA SER A 76 -7.54 -9.42 1.11
C SER A 76 -7.42 -10.71 1.92
N GLY A 77 -8.55 -11.31 2.30
CA GLY A 77 -8.57 -12.59 3.00
C GLY A 77 -7.99 -13.73 2.17
N VAL A 78 -8.36 -13.80 0.87
CA VAL A 78 -7.86 -14.83 -0.05
C VAL A 78 -6.37 -14.64 -0.34
N VAL A 79 -5.91 -13.40 -0.53
CA VAL A 79 -4.47 -13.09 -0.70
C VAL A 79 -3.68 -13.48 0.55
N ALA A 80 -4.15 -13.14 1.75
CA ALA A 80 -3.50 -13.52 3.00
C ALA A 80 -3.44 -15.05 3.18
N LEU A 81 -4.57 -15.73 2.94
CA LEU A 81 -4.67 -17.19 3.05
C LEU A 81 -3.74 -17.90 2.08
N THR A 82 -3.74 -17.51 0.82
CA THR A 82 -2.86 -18.11 -0.19
C THR A 82 -1.39 -17.80 0.06
N THR A 83 -1.07 -16.66 0.69
CA THR A 83 0.30 -16.33 1.10
C THR A 83 0.78 -17.23 2.24
N VAL A 84 0.03 -17.35 3.34
CA VAL A 84 0.43 -18.17 4.49
C VAL A 84 0.38 -19.66 4.16
N ALA A 85 -0.60 -20.12 3.37
CA ALA A 85 -0.67 -21.51 2.92
C ALA A 85 0.48 -21.86 1.97
N SER A 86 0.91 -20.94 1.09
CA SER A 86 2.12 -21.13 0.29
C SER A 86 3.34 -21.29 1.18
N ALA A 87 3.49 -20.42 2.18
CA ALA A 87 4.64 -20.47 3.09
C ALA A 87 4.69 -21.77 3.90
N ALA A 88 3.55 -22.21 4.44
CA ALA A 88 3.44 -23.46 5.18
C ALA A 88 3.80 -24.68 4.32
N LEU A 89 3.22 -24.81 3.12
CA LEU A 89 3.52 -25.95 2.24
C LEU A 89 4.98 -25.96 1.77
N LEU A 90 5.56 -24.79 1.51
CA LEU A 90 6.98 -24.70 1.12
C LEU A 90 7.93 -25.00 2.28
N ARG A 91 7.53 -24.72 3.53
CA ARG A 91 8.27 -25.13 4.73
C ARG A 91 8.28 -26.65 4.87
N ASP A 92 7.18 -27.30 4.51
CA ASP A 92 7.04 -28.76 4.52
C ASP A 92 7.63 -29.42 3.24
N ASP A 93 8.53 -28.71 2.53
CA ASP A 93 9.25 -29.17 1.34
C ASP A 93 8.38 -29.59 0.13
N TRP A 94 7.15 -29.07 0.02
CA TRP A 94 6.32 -29.32 -1.16
C TRP A 94 6.92 -28.68 -2.43
N ASN A 95 6.67 -29.32 -3.58
CA ASN A 95 7.12 -28.80 -4.86
C ASN A 95 6.49 -27.40 -5.14
N PRO A 96 7.29 -26.34 -5.41
CA PRO A 96 6.75 -24.99 -5.59
C PRO A 96 5.71 -24.84 -6.69
N TRP A 97 5.82 -25.63 -7.76
CA TRP A 97 4.85 -25.60 -8.85
C TRP A 97 3.49 -26.18 -8.44
N THR A 98 3.48 -27.22 -7.61
CA THR A 98 2.23 -27.78 -7.08
C THR A 98 1.61 -26.84 -6.06
N VAL A 99 2.41 -26.19 -5.22
CA VAL A 99 1.93 -25.15 -4.30
C VAL A 99 1.25 -24.02 -5.06
N MET A 100 1.88 -23.47 -6.11
CA MET A 100 1.27 -22.41 -6.93
C MET A 100 -0.04 -22.87 -7.57
N LEU A 101 -0.10 -24.09 -8.11
CA LEU A 101 -1.34 -24.63 -8.67
C LEU A 101 -2.45 -24.75 -7.61
N LEU A 102 -2.12 -25.24 -6.40
CA LEU A 102 -3.07 -25.38 -5.30
C LEU A 102 -3.61 -24.02 -4.85
N MET A 103 -2.78 -22.98 -4.80
CA MET A 103 -3.25 -21.64 -4.44
C MET A 103 -4.19 -21.04 -5.48
N LEU A 104 -3.95 -21.29 -6.77
CA LEU A 104 -4.87 -20.88 -7.83
C LEU A 104 -6.22 -21.60 -7.71
N VAL A 105 -6.19 -22.92 -7.45
CA VAL A 105 -7.40 -23.72 -7.24
C VAL A 105 -8.15 -23.27 -5.98
N MET A 106 -7.45 -22.97 -4.90
CA MET A 106 -8.02 -22.44 -3.65
C MET A 106 -8.69 -21.08 -3.86
N GLY A 107 -8.04 -20.16 -4.58
CA GLY A 107 -8.63 -18.87 -4.92
C GLY A 107 -9.90 -19.03 -5.79
N MET A 108 -9.83 -19.87 -6.83
CA MET A 108 -10.97 -20.17 -7.70
C MET A 108 -12.13 -20.83 -6.95
N SER A 109 -11.85 -21.74 -6.02
CA SER A 109 -12.89 -22.45 -5.27
C SER A 109 -13.64 -21.49 -4.33
N LEU A 110 -12.93 -20.64 -3.60
CA LEU A 110 -13.55 -19.60 -2.77
C LEU A 110 -14.37 -18.62 -3.62
N GLY A 111 -13.83 -18.19 -4.76
CA GLY A 111 -14.55 -17.37 -5.74
C GLY A 111 -15.81 -18.06 -6.30
N ALA A 112 -15.75 -19.37 -6.55
CA ALA A 112 -16.90 -20.16 -7.00
C ALA A 112 -18.00 -20.21 -5.93
N VAL A 113 -17.63 -20.47 -4.67
CA VAL A 113 -18.58 -20.47 -3.56
C VAL A 113 -19.25 -19.11 -3.44
N MET A 114 -18.48 -18.01 -3.46
CA MET A 114 -19.06 -16.66 -3.43
C MET A 114 -19.98 -16.39 -4.61
N GLY A 115 -19.54 -16.73 -5.82
CA GLY A 115 -20.34 -16.59 -7.03
C GLY A 115 -21.67 -17.34 -6.97
N VAL A 116 -21.68 -18.55 -6.39
CA VAL A 116 -22.88 -19.37 -6.21
C VAL A 116 -23.83 -18.74 -5.19
N PHE A 117 -23.33 -18.30 -4.03
CA PHE A 117 -24.15 -17.64 -3.00
C PHE A 117 -24.79 -16.35 -3.53
N ILE A 118 -24.02 -15.54 -4.25
CA ILE A 118 -24.50 -14.28 -4.81
C ILE A 118 -25.53 -14.51 -5.92
N THR A 119 -25.30 -15.51 -6.79
CA THR A 119 -26.14 -15.73 -7.97
C THR A 119 -27.41 -16.52 -7.66
N TYR A 120 -27.29 -17.63 -6.93
CA TYR A 120 -28.40 -18.58 -6.72
C TYR A 120 -29.12 -18.34 -5.40
N LEU A 121 -28.38 -18.07 -4.31
CA LEU A 121 -28.97 -17.74 -3.01
C LEU A 121 -29.38 -16.27 -2.90
N LYS A 122 -29.05 -15.45 -3.91
CA LYS A 122 -29.38 -14.02 -4.00
C LYS A 122 -28.89 -13.21 -2.79
N VAL A 123 -27.78 -13.64 -2.18
CA VAL A 123 -27.11 -12.90 -1.11
C VAL A 123 -26.49 -11.63 -1.69
N GLN A 124 -26.54 -10.53 -0.94
CA GLN A 124 -25.91 -9.29 -1.38
C GLN A 124 -24.37 -9.47 -1.49
N PRO A 125 -23.73 -9.04 -2.60
CA PRO A 125 -22.30 -9.29 -2.85
C PRO A 125 -21.34 -8.91 -1.73
N PHE A 126 -21.51 -7.72 -1.14
CA PHE A 126 -20.60 -7.25 -0.11
C PHE A 126 -20.69 -8.09 1.18
N ILE A 127 -21.88 -8.60 1.53
CA ILE A 127 -22.08 -9.43 2.73
C ILE A 127 -21.40 -10.79 2.54
N ALA A 128 -21.64 -11.44 1.40
CA ALA A 128 -21.04 -12.73 1.10
C ALA A 128 -19.51 -12.64 1.11
N THR A 129 -18.97 -11.59 0.48
CA THR A 129 -17.52 -11.43 0.34
C THR A 129 -16.83 -10.97 1.62
N LEU A 130 -17.49 -10.16 2.47
CA LEU A 130 -17.01 -9.87 3.84
C LEU A 130 -16.97 -11.12 4.72
N ALA A 131 -18.00 -11.96 4.66
CA ALA A 131 -18.02 -13.22 5.42
C ALA A 131 -16.86 -14.13 4.98
N CYS A 132 -16.61 -14.23 3.66
CA CYS A 132 -15.47 -14.98 3.13
C CYS A 132 -14.11 -14.37 3.52
N MET A 133 -14.00 -13.03 3.54
CA MET A 133 -12.80 -12.33 4.01
C MET A 133 -12.45 -12.76 5.44
N TRP A 134 -13.43 -12.74 6.37
CA TRP A 134 -13.23 -13.16 7.75
C TRP A 134 -12.93 -14.65 7.87
N PHE A 135 -13.64 -15.49 7.11
CA PHE A 135 -13.37 -16.93 7.07
C PHE A 135 -11.94 -17.23 6.61
N ALA A 136 -11.52 -16.67 5.48
CA ALA A 136 -10.18 -16.87 4.93
C ALA A 136 -9.09 -16.32 5.87
N ARG A 137 -9.33 -15.17 6.49
CA ARG A 137 -8.43 -14.58 7.50
C ARG A 137 -8.30 -15.47 8.74
N GLY A 138 -9.42 -15.97 9.26
CA GLY A 138 -9.43 -16.88 10.41
C GLY A 138 -8.69 -18.18 10.12
N LEU A 139 -8.86 -18.72 8.91
CA LEU A 139 -8.15 -19.92 8.47
C LEU A 139 -6.64 -19.71 8.38
N CYS A 140 -6.15 -18.48 8.19
CA CYS A 140 -4.72 -18.19 8.24
C CYS A 140 -4.10 -18.53 9.60
N PHE A 141 -4.77 -18.16 10.69
CA PHE A 141 -4.32 -18.42 12.07
C PHE A 141 -4.52 -19.87 12.49
N PHE A 142 -5.37 -20.62 11.79
CA PHE A 142 -5.40 -22.08 11.93
C PHE A 142 -4.16 -22.74 11.32
N ILE A 143 -3.53 -22.13 10.31
CA ILE A 143 -2.31 -22.63 9.67
C ILE A 143 -1.08 -22.26 10.52
N SER A 144 -0.96 -20.98 10.90
CA SER A 144 0.15 -20.48 11.71
C SER A 144 -0.21 -19.15 12.36
N ASP A 145 0.09 -19.02 13.65
CA ASP A 145 0.03 -17.74 14.37
C ASP A 145 1.22 -16.85 13.99
N ASP A 146 2.40 -17.45 13.85
CA ASP A 146 3.65 -16.74 13.52
C ASP A 146 3.90 -16.61 12.02
N ALA A 147 4.78 -15.66 11.67
CA ALA A 147 5.29 -15.49 10.32
C ALA A 147 6.14 -16.68 9.88
N ILE A 148 5.81 -17.29 8.74
CA ILE A 148 6.61 -18.37 8.15
C ILE A 148 7.53 -17.79 7.07
N PRO A 149 8.86 -17.84 7.21
CA PRO A 149 9.78 -17.42 6.16
C PRO A 149 9.80 -18.41 5.00
N ILE A 150 9.89 -17.91 3.76
CA ILE A 150 9.96 -18.73 2.54
C ILE A 150 11.40 -18.76 2.04
N ASN A 151 12.10 -19.88 2.28
CA ASN A 151 13.45 -20.10 1.75
C ASN A 151 13.45 -21.13 0.62
N ASN A 152 12.75 -20.84 -0.47
CA ASN A 152 12.69 -21.72 -1.63
C ASN A 152 13.44 -21.14 -2.83
N ARG A 153 14.25 -21.98 -3.51
CA ARG A 153 15.03 -21.58 -4.69
C ARG A 153 14.19 -20.97 -5.81
N ILE A 154 13.02 -21.54 -6.10
CA ILE A 154 12.15 -21.06 -7.20
C ILE A 154 11.57 -19.69 -6.86
N TYR A 155 11.09 -19.50 -5.63
CA TYR A 155 10.56 -18.21 -5.16
C TYR A 155 11.65 -17.13 -5.18
N ARG A 156 12.86 -17.47 -4.73
CA ARG A 156 14.02 -16.57 -4.82
C ARG A 156 14.36 -16.18 -6.26
N ILE A 157 14.36 -17.14 -7.20
CA ILE A 157 14.58 -16.85 -8.62
C ILE A 157 13.48 -15.92 -9.15
N LEU A 158 12.21 -16.20 -8.88
CA LEU A 158 11.10 -15.38 -9.38
C LEU A 158 11.10 -13.96 -8.79
N GLY A 159 11.48 -13.80 -7.52
CA GLY A 159 11.47 -12.51 -6.83
C GLY A 159 12.74 -11.67 -7.00
N GLN A 160 13.91 -12.31 -7.06
CA GLN A 160 15.22 -11.63 -7.03
C GLN A 160 15.91 -11.56 -8.40
N THR A 161 15.39 -12.24 -9.44
CA THR A 161 15.96 -12.13 -10.79
C THR A 161 15.78 -10.70 -11.31
N LYS A 162 16.88 -10.09 -11.74
CA LYS A 162 16.91 -8.75 -12.32
C LYS A 162 16.93 -8.87 -13.85
N ILE A 163 15.84 -8.46 -14.49
CA ILE A 163 15.76 -8.32 -15.95
C ILE A 163 16.21 -6.91 -16.28
N LEU A 164 17.37 -6.80 -16.92
CA LEU A 164 17.98 -5.54 -17.34
C LEU A 164 17.22 -4.97 -18.54
N ILE A 165 16.88 -3.67 -18.51
CA ILE A 165 16.19 -3.03 -19.64
C ILE A 165 17.21 -2.61 -20.70
N PRO A 166 17.09 -3.08 -21.96
CA PRO A 166 17.98 -2.67 -23.05
C PRO A 166 17.94 -1.15 -23.23
N GLY A 167 19.10 -0.49 -23.18
CA GLY A 167 19.24 0.97 -23.39
C GLY A 167 19.26 1.85 -22.13
N MET A 168 18.85 1.34 -20.97
CA MET A 168 19.00 2.02 -19.65
C MET A 168 19.86 1.20 -18.66
N SER A 169 20.53 0.18 -19.16
CA SER A 169 21.41 -0.68 -18.37
C SER A 169 22.60 -1.11 -19.19
N ASP A 170 23.76 -1.17 -18.53
CA ASP A 170 24.98 -1.64 -19.16
C ASP A 170 25.05 -3.16 -19.03
N VAL A 171 24.95 -3.85 -20.17
CA VAL A 171 24.90 -5.32 -20.24
C VAL A 171 26.21 -5.93 -19.74
N VAL A 172 27.31 -5.18 -19.83
CA VAL A 172 28.65 -5.60 -19.40
C VAL A 172 28.83 -5.46 -17.88
N THR A 173 28.35 -4.36 -17.29
CA THR A 173 28.56 -4.04 -15.86
C THR A 173 27.48 -4.66 -14.96
N LYS A 174 26.38 -5.19 -15.52
CA LYS A 174 25.15 -5.61 -14.79
C LYS A 174 24.60 -4.52 -13.85
N GLN A 175 25.00 -3.27 -14.07
CA GLN A 175 24.56 -2.11 -13.33
C GLN A 175 23.64 -1.28 -14.25
N GLY A 176 22.48 -0.93 -13.72
CA GLY A 176 21.47 -0.16 -14.45
C GLY A 176 20.05 -0.51 -14.06
N ALA A 177 19.12 0.11 -14.77
CA ALA A 177 17.71 0.03 -14.47
C ALA A 177 17.18 -1.40 -14.72
N PHE A 178 16.55 -2.01 -13.71
CA PHE A 178 16.08 -3.40 -13.77
C PHE A 178 14.62 -3.55 -13.35
N ILE A 179 13.99 -4.57 -13.93
CA ILE A 179 12.63 -5.01 -13.66
C ILE A 179 12.66 -6.45 -13.13
N THR A 180 11.69 -6.86 -12.31
CA THR A 180 11.54 -8.24 -11.86
C THR A 180 10.57 -9.04 -12.75
N PRO A 181 10.71 -10.38 -12.85
CA PRO A 181 9.77 -11.23 -13.59
C PRO A 181 8.30 -11.03 -13.19
N LEU A 182 8.05 -10.67 -11.92
CA LEU A 182 6.72 -10.36 -11.38
C LEU A 182 6.03 -9.20 -12.14
N VAL A 183 6.78 -8.20 -12.58
CA VAL A 183 6.25 -7.09 -13.38
C VAL A 183 5.81 -7.58 -14.76
N VAL A 184 6.65 -8.40 -15.40
CA VAL A 184 6.33 -8.98 -16.71
C VAL A 184 5.07 -9.83 -16.59
N LEU A 185 4.95 -10.65 -15.55
CA LEU A 185 3.75 -11.42 -15.25
C LEU A 185 2.52 -10.51 -15.09
N GLY A 186 2.61 -9.45 -14.29
CA GLY A 186 1.50 -8.50 -14.08
C GLY A 186 1.06 -7.79 -15.37
N LEU A 187 2.02 -7.36 -16.20
CA LEU A 187 1.72 -6.70 -17.48
C LEU A 187 1.16 -7.67 -18.53
N LEU A 188 1.69 -8.90 -18.63
CA LEU A 188 1.13 -9.94 -19.48
C LEU A 188 -0.29 -10.29 -19.05
N PHE A 189 -0.53 -10.36 -17.74
CA PHE A 189 -1.86 -10.60 -17.19
C PHE A 189 -2.82 -9.44 -17.51
N LEU A 190 -2.35 -8.19 -17.44
CA LEU A 190 -3.13 -7.02 -17.86
C LEU A 190 -3.54 -7.11 -19.34
N ILE A 191 -2.61 -7.48 -20.23
CA ILE A 191 -2.90 -7.66 -21.66
C ILE A 191 -3.94 -8.77 -21.87
N ALA A 192 -3.76 -9.91 -21.19
CA ALA A 192 -4.71 -11.02 -21.23
C ALA A 192 -6.10 -10.60 -20.73
N ALA A 193 -6.17 -9.84 -19.63
CA ALA A 193 -7.44 -9.36 -19.07
C ALA A 193 -8.12 -8.32 -19.97
N ILE A 194 -7.36 -7.45 -20.65
CA ILE A 194 -7.91 -6.53 -21.66
C ILE A 194 -8.51 -7.33 -22.81
N TYR A 195 -7.81 -8.36 -23.28
CA TYR A 195 -8.29 -9.26 -24.34
C TYR A 195 -9.59 -9.94 -23.91
N ILE A 196 -9.62 -10.53 -22.71
CA ILE A 196 -10.80 -11.17 -22.14
C ILE A 196 -11.97 -10.18 -22.03
N ALA A 197 -11.73 -8.99 -21.50
CA ALA A 197 -12.78 -8.01 -21.26
C ALA A 197 -13.41 -7.43 -22.54
N HIS A 198 -12.61 -7.19 -23.60
CA HIS A 198 -13.09 -6.49 -24.79
C HIS A 198 -13.39 -7.40 -25.98
N TYR A 199 -12.69 -8.52 -26.12
CA TYR A 199 -12.74 -9.35 -27.33
C TYR A 199 -13.48 -10.68 -27.14
N THR A 200 -13.83 -11.07 -25.91
CA THR A 200 -14.56 -12.33 -25.66
C THR A 200 -16.06 -12.15 -25.48
N ARG A 201 -16.83 -13.25 -25.57
CA ARG A 201 -18.26 -13.27 -25.24
C ARG A 201 -18.47 -13.00 -23.74
N PHE A 202 -17.60 -13.54 -22.88
CA PHE A 202 -17.63 -13.34 -21.44
C PHE A 202 -17.56 -11.86 -21.07
N GLY A 203 -16.57 -11.13 -21.59
CA GLY A 203 -16.42 -9.69 -21.38
C GLY A 203 -17.64 -8.88 -21.82
N ARG A 204 -18.16 -9.13 -23.03
CA ARG A 204 -19.37 -8.45 -23.53
C ARG A 204 -20.60 -8.68 -22.65
N THR A 205 -20.77 -9.90 -22.14
CA THR A 205 -21.86 -10.20 -21.21
C THR A 205 -21.70 -9.43 -19.90
N ILE A 206 -20.49 -9.32 -19.35
CA ILE A 206 -20.19 -8.54 -18.12
C ILE A 206 -20.60 -7.07 -18.28
N TYR A 207 -20.20 -6.41 -19.36
CA TYR A 207 -20.59 -5.01 -19.61
C TYR A 207 -22.10 -4.87 -19.80
N ALA A 208 -22.75 -5.82 -20.50
CA ALA A 208 -24.20 -5.78 -20.72
C ALA A 208 -24.99 -5.93 -19.41
N MET A 209 -24.63 -6.89 -18.56
CA MET A 209 -25.29 -7.11 -17.28
C MET A 209 -25.05 -5.96 -16.29
N GLY A 210 -23.87 -5.34 -16.32
CA GLY A 210 -23.54 -4.19 -15.47
C GLY A 210 -24.36 -2.93 -15.80
N GLY A 211 -24.80 -2.76 -17.05
CA GLY A 211 -25.68 -1.66 -17.43
C GLY A 211 -27.13 -1.90 -17.00
N SER A 212 -27.65 -3.10 -17.23
CA SER A 212 -28.97 -3.53 -16.78
C SER A 212 -29.08 -5.05 -16.82
N GLU A 213 -29.10 -5.67 -15.63
CA GLU A 213 -29.28 -7.11 -15.51
C GLU A 213 -30.61 -7.61 -16.11
N PRO A 214 -31.77 -6.97 -15.88
CA PRO A 214 -33.03 -7.40 -16.51
C PRO A 214 -32.97 -7.35 -18.03
N SER A 215 -32.37 -6.30 -18.61
CA SER A 215 -32.25 -6.16 -20.06
C SER A 215 -31.33 -7.22 -20.66
N ALA A 216 -30.20 -7.52 -20.01
CA ALA A 216 -29.29 -8.56 -20.44
C ALA A 216 -29.96 -9.95 -20.44
N ARG A 217 -30.82 -10.22 -19.45
CA ARG A 217 -31.59 -11.47 -19.39
C ARG A 217 -32.63 -11.59 -20.50
N LEU A 218 -33.33 -10.48 -20.82
CA LEU A 218 -34.28 -10.44 -21.95
C LEU A 218 -33.59 -10.60 -23.31
N MET A 219 -32.31 -10.22 -23.42
CA MET A 219 -31.48 -10.45 -24.61
C MET A 219 -30.93 -11.88 -24.71
N GLY A 220 -31.30 -12.79 -23.79
CA GLY A 220 -30.87 -14.19 -23.81
C GLY A 220 -29.42 -14.42 -23.37
N LEU A 221 -28.78 -13.43 -22.72
CA LEU A 221 -27.41 -13.60 -22.24
C LEU A 221 -27.37 -14.48 -20.98
N PRO A 222 -26.31 -15.32 -20.80
CA PRO A 222 -26.19 -16.21 -19.65
C PRO A 222 -25.73 -15.45 -18.40
N VAL A 223 -26.59 -14.58 -17.85
CA VAL A 223 -26.29 -13.69 -16.71
C VAL A 223 -25.79 -14.48 -15.50
N ASN A 224 -26.51 -15.54 -15.11
CA ASN A 224 -26.20 -16.29 -13.89
C ASN A 224 -24.83 -16.98 -13.98
N GLN A 225 -24.55 -17.67 -15.07
CA GLN A 225 -23.25 -18.32 -15.28
C GLN A 225 -22.12 -17.29 -15.35
N THR A 226 -22.36 -16.16 -16.01
CA THR A 226 -21.36 -15.07 -16.10
C THR A 226 -21.06 -14.48 -14.73
N LYS A 227 -22.06 -14.27 -13.85
CA LYS A 227 -21.84 -13.82 -12.47
C LYS A 227 -20.92 -14.77 -11.71
N VAL A 228 -21.21 -16.07 -11.73
CA VAL A 228 -20.36 -17.06 -11.05
C VAL A 228 -18.95 -17.03 -11.61
N MET A 229 -18.79 -17.04 -12.94
CA MET A 229 -17.48 -16.98 -13.59
C MET A 229 -16.69 -15.69 -13.27
N VAL A 230 -17.36 -14.56 -13.07
CA VAL A 230 -16.71 -13.30 -12.65
C VAL A 230 -16.09 -13.42 -11.26
N TYR A 231 -16.80 -14.00 -10.29
CA TYR A 231 -16.23 -14.22 -8.95
C TYR A 231 -15.17 -15.32 -8.93
N VAL A 232 -15.32 -16.38 -9.75
CA VAL A 232 -14.26 -17.39 -9.95
C VAL A 232 -12.98 -16.75 -10.51
N PHE A 233 -13.12 -15.90 -11.53
CA PHE A 233 -11.99 -15.18 -12.12
C PHE A 233 -11.36 -14.21 -11.11
N ASN A 234 -12.16 -13.53 -10.29
CA ASN A 234 -11.61 -12.70 -9.22
C ASN A 234 -10.90 -13.51 -8.13
N GLY A 235 -11.42 -14.69 -7.81
CA GLY A 235 -10.78 -15.66 -6.92
C GLY A 235 -9.44 -16.15 -7.48
N PHE A 236 -9.37 -16.45 -8.78
CA PHE A 236 -8.12 -16.74 -9.49
C PHE A 236 -7.13 -15.58 -9.38
N CYS A 237 -7.58 -14.34 -9.63
CA CYS A 237 -6.75 -13.15 -9.51
C CYS A 237 -6.22 -12.96 -8.08
N SER A 238 -7.07 -13.20 -7.07
CA SER A 238 -6.70 -13.09 -5.66
C SER A 238 -5.69 -14.16 -5.25
N GLY A 239 -5.85 -15.40 -5.71
CA GLY A 239 -4.87 -16.47 -5.46
C GLY A 239 -3.54 -16.21 -6.18
N LEU A 240 -3.58 -15.74 -7.42
CA LEU A 240 -2.38 -15.35 -8.16
C LEU A 240 -1.67 -14.16 -7.49
N ALA A 241 -2.42 -13.16 -7.05
CA ALA A 241 -1.89 -12.03 -6.31
C ALA A 241 -1.26 -12.45 -4.98
N GLY A 242 -1.82 -13.43 -4.27
CA GLY A 242 -1.22 -14.01 -3.06
C GLY A 242 0.09 -14.74 -3.32
N ILE A 243 0.20 -15.51 -4.41
CA ILE A 243 1.48 -16.10 -4.85
C ILE A 243 2.51 -15.00 -5.16
N VAL A 244 2.10 -13.98 -5.91
CA VAL A 244 2.98 -12.86 -6.27
C VAL A 244 3.40 -12.07 -5.02
N TYR A 245 2.49 -11.91 -4.06
CA TYR A 245 2.75 -11.22 -2.79
C TYR A 245 3.69 -12.03 -1.88
N SER A 246 3.52 -13.35 -1.79
CA SER A 246 4.43 -14.21 -1.02
C SER A 246 5.83 -14.27 -1.63
N ILE A 247 5.95 -14.21 -2.97
CA ILE A 247 7.25 -14.03 -3.65
C ILE A 247 7.82 -12.63 -3.38
N TYR A 248 7.00 -11.60 -3.29
CA TYR A 248 7.50 -10.24 -3.02
C TYR A 248 8.04 -10.09 -1.60
N VAL A 249 7.34 -10.62 -0.59
CA VAL A 249 7.70 -10.48 0.83
C VAL A 249 8.66 -11.59 1.30
N MET A 250 8.70 -12.75 0.62
CA MET A 250 9.48 -13.94 1.02
C MET A 250 9.09 -14.52 2.38
N SER A 251 7.83 -14.33 2.77
CA SER A 251 7.24 -14.91 3.98
C SER A 251 5.72 -14.97 3.84
N GLY A 252 5.06 -15.69 4.76
CA GLY A 252 3.61 -15.73 4.86
C GLY A 252 3.12 -15.55 6.30
N HIS A 253 2.12 -14.69 6.48
CA HIS A 253 1.47 -14.44 7.77
C HIS A 253 0.01 -14.04 7.55
N GLY A 254 -0.91 -14.48 8.42
CA GLY A 254 -2.33 -14.08 8.40
C GLY A 254 -2.62 -12.58 8.57
N LEU A 255 -1.66 -11.77 9.05
CA LEU A 255 -1.78 -10.31 9.16
C LEU A 255 -1.36 -9.55 7.89
N TYR A 256 -0.91 -10.25 6.86
CA TYR A 256 -0.61 -9.63 5.58
C TYR A 256 -1.88 -9.20 4.84
N ALA A 257 -1.73 -8.28 3.89
CA ALA A 257 -2.83 -7.70 3.13
C ALA A 257 -3.94 -7.08 4.02
N ARG A 258 -3.59 -6.54 5.20
CA ARG A 258 -4.53 -5.75 6.00
C ARG A 258 -5.00 -4.53 5.20
N THR A 259 -6.31 -4.33 5.14
CA THR A 259 -6.95 -3.21 4.43
C THR A 259 -6.73 -3.21 2.91
N PHE A 260 -6.13 -4.28 2.36
CA PHE A 260 -5.76 -4.38 0.95
C PHE A 260 -6.98 -4.33 0.03
N GLU A 261 -8.14 -4.80 0.50
CA GLU A 261 -9.40 -4.68 -0.24
C GLU A 261 -9.77 -3.21 -0.56
N MET A 262 -9.45 -2.28 0.34
CA MET A 262 -9.72 -0.86 0.15
C MET A 262 -8.75 -0.25 -0.85
N ASP A 263 -7.47 -0.63 -0.82
CA ASP A 263 -6.47 -0.19 -1.81
C ASP A 263 -6.81 -0.71 -3.21
N VAL A 264 -7.29 -1.95 -3.30
CA VAL A 264 -7.77 -2.56 -4.55
C VAL A 264 -8.95 -1.77 -5.10
N ILE A 265 -9.99 -1.52 -4.30
CA ILE A 265 -11.16 -0.76 -4.72
C ILE A 265 -10.77 0.68 -5.09
N ALA A 266 -9.95 1.35 -4.29
CA ALA A 266 -9.47 2.70 -4.56
C ALA A 266 -8.73 2.75 -5.90
N SER A 267 -7.85 1.79 -6.17
CA SER A 267 -7.11 1.70 -7.43
C SER A 267 -8.04 1.45 -8.63
N VAL A 268 -9.06 0.61 -8.50
CA VAL A 268 -10.04 0.36 -9.57
C VAL A 268 -10.92 1.58 -9.84
N VAL A 269 -11.39 2.24 -8.77
CA VAL A 269 -12.24 3.43 -8.86
C VAL A 269 -11.45 4.58 -9.44
N MET A 270 -10.25 4.89 -8.94
CA MET A 270 -9.33 5.87 -9.54
C MET A 270 -8.98 5.51 -10.99
N GLY A 271 -8.89 4.21 -11.31
CA GLY A 271 -8.72 3.75 -12.69
C GLY A 271 -9.88 4.10 -13.64
N GLY A 272 -11.00 4.63 -13.13
CA GLY A 272 -12.11 5.13 -13.93
C GLY A 272 -13.28 4.17 -14.06
N THR A 273 -13.29 3.08 -13.29
CA THR A 273 -14.43 2.15 -13.24
C THR A 273 -15.52 2.70 -12.33
N MET A 274 -16.77 2.63 -12.79
CA MET A 274 -17.93 3.14 -12.05
C MET A 274 -18.44 2.08 -11.07
N LEU A 275 -18.61 2.46 -9.79
CA LEU A 275 -19.17 1.58 -8.75
C LEU A 275 -20.61 1.12 -9.04
N THR A 276 -21.33 1.84 -9.90
CA THR A 276 -22.69 1.48 -10.36
C THR A 276 -22.71 0.32 -11.36
N GLY A 277 -21.55 -0.08 -11.89
CA GLY A 277 -21.45 -1.09 -12.96
C GLY A 277 -21.63 -0.54 -14.37
N GLY A 278 -21.38 -1.41 -15.35
CA GLY A 278 -21.62 -1.17 -16.79
C GLY A 278 -20.61 -0.28 -17.51
N VAL A 279 -19.78 0.47 -16.78
CA VAL A 279 -18.78 1.39 -17.35
C VAL A 279 -17.43 1.22 -16.64
N GLY A 280 -16.39 0.94 -17.41
CA GLY A 280 -15.01 0.84 -16.93
C GLY A 280 -14.08 0.39 -18.05
N TYR A 281 -12.78 0.53 -17.84
CA TYR A 281 -11.74 -0.02 -18.72
C TYR A 281 -10.67 -0.68 -17.88
N VAL A 282 -10.37 -1.95 -18.17
CA VAL A 282 -9.32 -2.71 -17.46
C VAL A 282 -7.96 -2.01 -17.58
N PHE A 283 -7.65 -1.34 -18.68
CA PHE A 283 -6.40 -0.59 -18.81
C PHE A 283 -6.29 0.60 -17.84
N GLY A 284 -7.42 1.19 -17.44
CA GLY A 284 -7.43 2.32 -16.50
C GLY A 284 -6.97 1.93 -15.10
N THR A 285 -7.13 0.67 -14.70
CA THR A 285 -6.79 0.18 -13.36
C THR A 285 -5.29 0.24 -13.10
N LEU A 286 -4.48 0.04 -14.16
CA LEU A 286 -3.03 0.24 -14.10
C LEU A 286 -2.69 1.64 -13.61
N PHE A 287 -3.34 2.69 -14.13
CA PHE A 287 -3.08 4.06 -13.68
C PHE A 287 -3.55 4.31 -12.25
N GLY A 288 -4.66 3.72 -11.82
CA GLY A 288 -5.09 3.80 -10.43
C GLY A 288 -4.09 3.16 -9.47
N VAL A 289 -3.54 2.00 -9.82
CA VAL A 289 -2.48 1.33 -9.07
C VAL A 289 -1.20 2.18 -9.05
N LEU A 290 -0.82 2.78 -10.18
CA LEU A 290 0.33 3.67 -10.25
C LEU A 290 0.13 4.94 -9.39
N VAL A 291 -1.08 5.52 -9.33
CA VAL A 291 -1.37 6.65 -8.44
C VAL A 291 -1.14 6.25 -6.98
N THR A 292 -1.61 5.07 -6.57
CA THR A 292 -1.35 4.53 -5.22
C THR A 292 0.14 4.35 -4.97
N GLY A 293 0.88 3.76 -5.91
CA GLY A 293 2.34 3.55 -5.80
C GLY A 293 3.15 4.85 -5.78
N ILE A 294 2.77 5.85 -6.59
CA ILE A 294 3.41 7.18 -6.60
C ILE A 294 3.16 7.87 -5.25
N THR A 295 1.94 7.80 -4.73
CA THR A 295 1.58 8.37 -3.42
C THR A 295 2.41 7.76 -2.30
N GLN A 296 2.53 6.43 -2.27
CA GLN A 296 3.39 5.71 -1.33
C GLN A 296 4.85 6.16 -1.43
N THR A 297 5.36 6.27 -2.65
CA THR A 297 6.75 6.66 -2.92
C THR A 297 7.03 8.09 -2.47
N LEU A 298 6.14 9.04 -2.77
CA LEU A 298 6.27 10.45 -2.35
C LEU A 298 6.31 10.61 -0.82
N ILE A 299 5.46 9.88 -0.10
CA ILE A 299 5.40 9.95 1.36
C ILE A 299 6.65 9.35 1.99
N GLN A 300 7.16 8.24 1.43
CA GLN A 300 8.42 7.64 1.87
C GLN A 300 9.61 8.58 1.68
N PHE A 301 9.66 9.32 0.55
CA PHE A 301 10.73 10.31 0.31
C PHE A 301 10.70 11.53 1.24
N ASN A 302 9.55 11.83 1.84
CA ASN A 302 9.48 12.92 2.81
C ASN A 302 10.24 12.60 4.10
N GLY A 303 10.28 11.32 4.51
CA GLY A 303 11.03 10.83 5.68
C GLY A 303 10.48 11.26 7.05
N GLN A 304 9.71 12.35 7.14
CA GLN A 304 9.15 12.87 8.40
C GLN A 304 7.70 12.43 8.64
N LEU A 305 7.01 11.96 7.60
CA LEU A 305 5.62 11.55 7.66
C LEU A 305 5.51 10.07 8.03
N SER A 306 4.63 9.75 8.98
CA SER A 306 4.30 8.35 9.31
C SER A 306 3.60 7.64 8.14
N SER A 307 3.72 6.31 8.07
CA SER A 307 3.12 5.49 7.00
C SER A 307 1.59 5.69 6.86
N TRP A 308 0.91 6.04 7.95
CA TRP A 308 -0.53 6.33 7.99
C TRP A 308 -0.96 7.47 7.07
N TRP A 309 -0.07 8.43 6.76
CA TRP A 309 -0.35 9.49 5.80
C TRP A 309 -0.69 8.95 4.42
N THR A 310 -0.12 7.80 4.03
CA THR A 310 -0.47 7.14 2.77
C THR A 310 -1.94 6.82 2.72
N SER A 311 -2.47 6.18 3.76
CA SER A 311 -3.88 5.80 3.84
C SER A 311 -4.80 7.02 3.85
N ILE A 312 -4.39 8.11 4.52
CA ILE A 312 -5.15 9.38 4.53
C ILE A 312 -5.23 9.96 3.12
N VAL A 313 -4.10 10.07 2.40
CA VAL A 313 -4.06 10.64 1.05
C VAL A 313 -4.83 9.77 0.06
N VAL A 314 -4.65 8.45 0.09
CA VAL A 314 -5.39 7.51 -0.77
C VAL A 314 -6.90 7.60 -0.51
N GLY A 315 -7.31 7.65 0.76
CA GLY A 315 -8.72 7.81 1.13
C GLY A 315 -9.32 9.14 0.66
N LEU A 316 -8.59 10.24 0.80
CA LEU A 316 -9.03 11.56 0.33
C LEU A 316 -9.12 11.62 -1.20
N LEU A 317 -8.13 11.08 -1.91
CA LEU A 317 -8.15 10.98 -3.37
C LEU A 317 -9.32 10.13 -3.85
N MET A 318 -9.59 9.00 -3.20
CA MET A 318 -10.75 8.15 -3.49
C MET A 318 -12.06 8.91 -3.31
N LEU A 319 -12.23 9.64 -2.20
CA LEU A 319 -13.44 10.44 -1.94
C LEU A 319 -13.64 11.53 -2.98
N VAL A 320 -12.57 12.24 -3.36
CA VAL A 320 -12.62 13.23 -4.44
C VAL A 320 -13.04 12.58 -5.75
N PHE A 321 -12.45 11.44 -6.09
CA PHE A 321 -12.74 10.75 -7.34
C PHE A 321 -14.20 10.30 -7.42
N ILE A 322 -14.70 9.67 -6.35
CA ILE A 322 -16.10 9.26 -6.23
C ILE A 322 -17.02 10.49 -6.28
N GLY A 323 -16.66 11.58 -5.62
CA GLY A 323 -17.41 12.84 -5.66
C GLY A 323 -17.53 13.39 -7.08
N VAL A 324 -16.42 13.42 -7.83
CA VAL A 324 -16.40 13.84 -9.24
C VAL A 324 -17.23 12.90 -10.11
N GLN A 325 -17.08 11.58 -9.96
CA GLN A 325 -17.86 10.57 -10.70
C GLN A 325 -19.36 10.74 -10.43
N SER A 326 -19.76 10.85 -9.15
CA SER A 326 -21.15 11.00 -8.73
C SER A 326 -21.77 12.29 -9.29
N LEU A 327 -21.05 13.41 -9.22
CA LEU A 327 -21.50 14.68 -9.81
C LEU A 327 -21.69 14.59 -11.32
N LEU A 328 -20.78 13.92 -12.04
CA LEU A 328 -20.88 13.72 -13.48
C LEU A 328 -22.11 12.88 -13.86
N VAL A 329 -22.40 11.83 -13.08
CA VAL A 329 -23.60 11.00 -13.27
C VAL A 329 -24.87 11.83 -13.06
N VAL A 330 -24.98 12.52 -11.93
CA VAL A 330 -26.16 13.35 -11.60
C VAL A 330 -26.41 14.42 -12.67
N GLN A 331 -25.36 15.06 -13.17
CA GLN A 331 -25.48 16.05 -14.25
C GLN A 331 -25.98 15.42 -15.56
N ASN A 332 -25.49 14.24 -15.92
CA ASN A 332 -25.93 13.55 -17.13
C ASN A 332 -27.40 13.11 -17.03
N THR A 333 -27.84 12.58 -15.89
CA THR A 333 -29.24 12.20 -15.65
C THR A 333 -30.16 13.42 -15.73
N ARG A 334 -29.79 14.54 -15.11
CA ARG A 334 -30.55 15.81 -15.19
C ARG A 334 -30.64 16.34 -16.62
N ARG A 335 -29.55 16.28 -17.40
CA ARG A 335 -29.54 16.69 -18.81
C ARG A 335 -30.45 15.83 -19.68
N LEU A 336 -30.45 14.52 -19.47
CA LEU A 336 -31.33 13.59 -20.19
C LEU A 336 -32.80 13.82 -19.82
N ALA A 337 -33.10 14.05 -18.54
CA ALA A 337 -34.45 14.42 -18.10
C ALA A 337 -34.91 15.73 -18.75
N ALA A 338 -34.08 16.77 -18.77
CA ALA A 338 -34.39 18.03 -19.44
C ALA A 338 -34.66 17.86 -20.94
N LYS A 339 -33.84 17.06 -21.65
CA LYS A 339 -34.08 16.74 -23.06
C LYS A 339 -35.37 15.96 -23.30
N ARG A 340 -35.73 15.03 -22.40
CA ARG A 340 -37.00 14.29 -22.48
C ARG A 340 -38.19 15.22 -22.31
N LEU A 341 -38.14 16.12 -21.33
CA LEU A 341 -39.17 17.14 -21.13
C LEU A 341 -39.30 18.06 -22.35
N GLU A 342 -38.18 18.48 -22.95
CA GLU A 342 -38.19 19.27 -24.19
C GLU A 342 -38.77 18.49 -25.37
N SER A 343 -38.46 17.20 -25.51
CA SER A 343 -39.03 16.34 -26.55
C SER A 343 -40.52 16.05 -26.35
N GLN A 344 -40.97 15.88 -25.11
CA GLN A 344 -42.39 15.72 -24.77
C GLN A 344 -43.15 17.00 -25.06
N SER A 345 -42.63 18.16 -24.63
CA SER A 345 -43.20 19.47 -24.97
C SER A 345 -43.33 19.69 -26.48
N LYS A 346 -42.30 19.31 -27.27
CA LYS A 346 -42.36 19.38 -28.74
C LYS A 346 -43.35 18.37 -29.34
N ALA A 347 -43.46 17.16 -28.81
CA ALA A 347 -44.42 16.17 -29.28
C ALA A 347 -45.88 16.61 -28.99
N THR A 348 -46.14 17.22 -27.83
CA THR A 348 -47.45 17.79 -27.51
C THR A 348 -47.76 19.00 -28.38
N ALA A 349 -46.76 19.86 -28.66
CA ALA A 349 -46.93 21.03 -29.55
C ALA A 349 -47.14 20.67 -31.03
N VAL A 350 -46.75 19.46 -31.48
CA VAL A 350 -47.01 18.98 -32.85
C VAL A 350 -48.46 18.48 -33.01
N SER A 351 -49.16 18.17 -31.91
CA SER A 351 -50.60 17.83 -31.95
C SER A 351 -51.52 19.06 -32.07
N GLU A 352 -50.98 20.27 -31.88
CA GLU A 352 -51.70 21.54 -31.99
C GLU A 352 -50.84 22.55 -32.76
N MET A 353 -50.84 22.55 -34.11
CA MET A 353 -50.80 23.82 -34.86
C MET A 353 -50.98 23.72 -36.38
N GLN A 354 -51.96 24.50 -36.86
CA GLN A 354 -51.95 25.22 -38.14
C GLN A 354 -50.75 26.19 -38.23
N PRO A 355 -50.29 26.59 -39.42
CA PRO A 355 -48.96 27.15 -39.59
C PRO A 355 -48.94 28.67 -39.38
N ALA A 356 -48.01 29.16 -38.56
CA ALA A 356 -47.59 30.55 -38.63
C ALA A 356 -46.11 30.74 -38.23
N SER A 357 -45.34 31.25 -39.19
CA SER A 357 -44.20 32.17 -39.03
C SER A 357 -42.94 31.68 -38.31
N LEU A 358 -42.02 31.11 -39.09
CA LEU A 358 -40.59 30.99 -38.76
C LEU A 358 -39.87 32.35 -38.73
N LYS A 359 -39.33 32.71 -37.56
CA LYS A 359 -38.06 33.45 -37.37
C LYS A 359 -37.42 32.79 -36.15
N GLY A 360 -36.31 32.05 -36.25
CA GLY A 360 -34.98 32.49 -36.63
C GLY A 360 -34.11 32.49 -35.37
N GLY A 361 -33.08 31.64 -35.29
CA GLY A 361 -32.13 31.66 -34.17
C GLY A 361 -31.46 30.34 -33.80
N LEU A 362 -30.89 29.62 -34.76
CA LEU A 362 -29.80 28.68 -34.49
C LEU A 362 -28.57 29.52 -34.14
N LEU A 363 -28.09 29.47 -32.89
CA LEU A 363 -26.69 29.67 -32.44
C LEU A 363 -26.70 30.06 -30.95
N GLY A 364 -26.51 29.08 -30.06
CA GLY A 364 -26.44 29.35 -28.62
C GLY A 364 -25.98 28.20 -27.73
N GLY A 365 -25.33 27.17 -28.29
CA GLY A 365 -25.00 25.93 -27.57
C GLY A 365 -23.83 26.00 -26.58
N TRP A 366 -23.27 27.19 -26.29
CA TRP A 366 -22.11 27.31 -25.40
C TRP A 366 -22.29 28.30 -24.23
N LYS A 367 -23.30 29.17 -24.27
CA LYS A 367 -23.51 30.22 -23.25
C LYS A 367 -24.53 29.87 -22.15
N GLY A 368 -25.12 28.66 -22.19
CA GLY A 368 -26.19 28.24 -21.26
C GLY A 368 -25.74 27.48 -19.99
N MET A 369 -24.46 27.49 -19.60
CA MET A 369 -24.02 26.93 -18.32
C MET A 369 -23.80 28.04 -17.29
N ARG A 370 -24.54 28.01 -16.16
CA ARG A 370 -24.31 28.91 -15.03
C ARG A 370 -22.84 28.81 -14.55
N PRO A 371 -22.12 29.93 -14.37
CA PRO A 371 -20.67 29.98 -14.10
C PRO A 371 -20.26 29.24 -12.81
N ARG A 372 -21.19 29.06 -11.87
CA ARG A 372 -20.97 28.40 -10.57
C ARG A 372 -20.53 26.93 -10.68
N ASN A 373 -21.05 26.16 -11.64
CA ASN A 373 -20.68 24.73 -11.77
C ASN A 373 -19.37 24.50 -12.55
N ARG A 374 -18.98 25.45 -13.41
CA ARG A 374 -17.66 25.46 -14.06
C ARG A 374 -16.57 25.77 -13.04
N GLN A 375 -16.85 26.72 -12.16
CA GLN A 375 -16.00 27.05 -11.03
C GLN A 375 -15.89 25.88 -10.06
N VAL A 376 -16.97 25.23 -9.61
CA VAL A 376 -16.87 24.10 -8.64
C VAL A 376 -16.02 22.92 -9.14
N MET A 377 -16.03 22.61 -10.44
CA MET A 377 -15.21 21.53 -11.00
C MET A 377 -13.73 21.92 -11.15
N LEU A 378 -13.46 23.18 -11.53
CA LEU A 378 -12.11 23.75 -11.53
C LEU A 378 -11.58 23.98 -10.11
N PHE A 379 -12.44 24.32 -9.16
CA PHE A 379 -12.13 24.46 -7.73
C PHE A 379 -11.90 23.09 -7.07
N GLY A 380 -12.53 22.01 -7.51
CA GLY A 380 -12.19 20.66 -7.02
C GLY A 380 -10.78 20.23 -7.45
N ILE A 381 -10.43 20.43 -8.71
CA ILE A 381 -9.10 20.12 -9.24
C ILE A 381 -8.04 21.08 -8.69
N ALA A 382 -8.36 22.38 -8.59
CA ALA A 382 -7.50 23.39 -8.00
C ALA A 382 -7.39 23.24 -6.47
N ALA A 383 -8.41 22.79 -5.75
CA ALA A 383 -8.32 22.53 -4.30
C ALA A 383 -7.46 21.31 -4.02
N VAL A 384 -7.45 20.29 -4.90
CA VAL A 384 -6.51 19.16 -4.78
C VAL A 384 -5.09 19.62 -5.06
N LEU A 385 -4.86 20.43 -6.09
CA LEU A 385 -3.55 21.03 -6.35
C LEU A 385 -3.11 21.99 -5.23
N VAL A 386 -4.02 22.78 -4.67
CA VAL A 386 -3.76 23.75 -3.59
C VAL A 386 -3.67 23.07 -2.22
N MET A 387 -4.28 21.90 -2.00
CA MET A 387 -4.04 21.11 -0.77
C MET A 387 -2.74 20.32 -0.87
N LEU A 388 -2.42 19.72 -2.03
CA LEU A 388 -1.14 19.05 -2.26
C LEU A 388 0.03 20.06 -2.20
N VAL A 389 -0.15 21.24 -2.76
CA VAL A 389 0.84 22.33 -2.68
C VAL A 389 0.76 23.05 -1.34
N GLY A 390 -0.40 23.20 -0.71
CA GLY A 390 -0.59 23.90 0.56
C GLY A 390 -0.07 23.13 1.77
N ALA A 391 -0.28 21.81 1.83
CA ALA A 391 0.36 20.95 2.84
C ALA A 391 1.90 20.95 2.67
N PHE A 392 2.39 21.13 1.44
CA PHE A 392 3.81 21.20 1.12
C PHE A 392 4.43 22.58 1.39
N ILE A 393 3.70 23.67 1.12
CA ILE A 393 4.13 25.06 1.40
C ILE A 393 4.04 25.36 2.91
N LEU A 394 3.04 24.86 3.63
CA LEU A 394 2.94 25.04 5.08
C LEU A 394 4.11 24.37 5.83
N ASN A 395 4.61 23.23 5.35
CA ASN A 395 5.86 22.63 5.85
C ASN A 395 7.13 23.29 5.27
N GLY A 396 7.05 23.88 4.07
CA GLY A 396 8.14 24.67 3.49
C GLY A 396 8.41 25.97 4.25
N ALA A 397 7.39 26.59 4.87
CA ALA A 397 7.52 27.82 5.64
C ALA A 397 8.25 27.63 6.98
N GLN A 398 8.23 26.43 7.57
CA GLN A 398 9.07 26.10 8.74
C GLN A 398 10.56 25.98 8.40
N ARG A 399 10.93 25.97 7.12
CA ARG A 399 12.32 25.82 6.67
C ARG A 399 13.13 27.13 6.63
N SER A 400 12.52 28.28 6.95
CA SER A 400 13.20 29.59 6.87
C SER A 400 13.86 30.07 8.18
N SER A 401 13.73 29.34 9.29
CA SER A 401 14.24 29.77 10.60
C SER A 401 15.38 28.92 11.18
N GLN A 402 16.09 28.14 10.37
CA GLN A 402 17.36 27.56 10.81
C GLN A 402 18.49 28.11 9.96
N GLY A 403 19.30 28.93 10.62
CA GLY A 403 20.45 29.60 10.05
C GLY A 403 21.44 28.61 9.45
N LEU A 404 21.97 29.05 8.33
CA LEU A 404 23.06 28.49 7.56
C LEU A 404 24.31 28.27 8.44
N THR A 405 24.64 27.01 8.74
CA THR A 405 26.04 26.62 8.95
C THR A 405 26.46 25.79 7.74
N THR A 406 27.35 26.38 6.95
CA THR A 406 27.97 25.76 5.78
C THR A 406 28.89 24.62 6.23
N ALA A 407 28.47 23.38 6.01
CA ALA A 407 29.36 22.23 5.96
C ALA A 407 29.43 21.71 4.51
N SER A 408 30.65 21.51 4.03
CA SER A 408 30.98 21.09 2.66
C SER A 408 30.55 19.64 2.40
N PRO A 409 30.29 19.25 1.13
CA PRO A 409 29.85 17.91 0.80
C PRO A 409 31.04 16.92 0.83
N GLN A 410 31.04 15.98 1.78
CA GLN A 410 31.89 14.80 1.73
C GLN A 410 31.08 13.51 2.01
N ASP A 411 31.12 12.64 1.00
CA ASP A 411 31.01 11.18 1.02
C ASP A 411 29.74 10.51 1.57
N THR A 412 28.76 10.37 0.68
CA THR A 412 27.83 9.24 0.66
C THR A 412 28.56 7.93 0.29
N SER A 413 29.14 7.24 1.27
CA SER A 413 29.31 5.77 1.25
C SER A 413 29.97 5.25 2.53
N LEU A 414 29.19 5.06 3.59
CA LEU A 414 29.51 4.04 4.60
C LEU A 414 28.18 3.36 4.96
N ALA A 415 27.97 2.18 4.36
CA ALA A 415 27.03 1.24 4.95
C ALA A 415 27.54 0.96 6.36
N CYS A 416 26.65 1.07 7.35
CA CYS A 416 27.00 0.82 8.73
C CYS A 416 27.61 -0.57 8.90
N GLU A 417 28.89 -0.65 9.23
CA GLU A 417 29.49 -1.93 9.58
C GLU A 417 29.08 -2.22 11.02
N PHE A 418 28.28 -3.28 11.19
CA PHE A 418 27.80 -3.70 12.50
C PHE A 418 28.98 -4.09 13.39
N LYS A 419 29.23 -3.32 14.45
CA LYS A 419 30.27 -3.64 15.44
C LYS A 419 29.75 -4.73 16.38
N LEU A 420 30.62 -5.67 16.78
CA LEU A 420 30.27 -6.65 17.81
C LEU A 420 29.97 -5.94 19.14
N LEU A 421 28.97 -6.44 19.86
CA LEU A 421 28.60 -5.97 21.20
C LEU A 421 29.77 -6.06 22.17
N ARG A 422 29.94 -5.05 23.02
CA ARG A 422 30.98 -4.92 24.04
C ARG A 422 30.57 -5.61 25.35
N GLN A 423 30.14 -6.88 25.25
CA GLN A 423 29.62 -7.65 26.38
C GLN A 423 30.62 -7.76 27.55
N GLU A 424 31.90 -8.00 27.26
CA GLU A 424 32.94 -8.07 28.30
C GLU A 424 33.12 -6.74 29.06
N GLN A 425 32.97 -5.60 28.37
CA GLN A 425 33.04 -4.29 29.02
C GLN A 425 31.79 -4.02 29.86
N ALA A 426 30.60 -4.38 29.36
CA ALA A 426 29.36 -4.27 30.10
C ALA A 426 29.37 -5.12 31.39
N GLU A 427 29.87 -6.36 31.32
CA GLU A 427 30.04 -7.22 32.50
C GLU A 427 31.05 -6.65 33.50
N LYS A 428 32.13 -6.04 33.01
CA LYS A 428 33.11 -5.38 33.87
C LYS A 428 32.50 -4.20 34.62
N LEU A 429 31.66 -3.39 33.96
CA LEU A 429 30.96 -2.26 34.59
C LEU A 429 30.03 -2.72 35.72
N VAL A 430 29.34 -3.85 35.55
CA VAL A 430 28.52 -4.45 36.61
C VAL A 430 29.40 -4.93 37.79
N LYS A 431 30.54 -5.56 37.50
CA LYS A 431 31.53 -5.96 38.53
C LYS A 431 32.14 -4.76 39.27
N ASP A 432 32.29 -3.63 38.58
CA ASP A 432 32.80 -2.37 39.13
C ASP A 432 31.71 -1.60 39.93
N GLY A 433 30.52 -2.18 40.12
CA GLY A 433 29.46 -1.68 40.99
C GLY A 433 28.27 -1.01 40.30
N ALA A 434 28.14 -1.14 38.97
CA ALA A 434 26.94 -0.70 38.26
C ALA A 434 25.78 -1.70 38.44
N VAL A 435 24.58 -1.20 38.64
CA VAL A 435 23.35 -2.01 38.76
C VAL A 435 22.74 -2.34 37.41
N ILE A 436 22.95 -1.49 36.39
CA ILE A 436 22.50 -1.72 35.02
C ILE A 436 23.65 -1.35 34.08
N ALA A 437 24.04 -2.27 33.21
CA ALA A 437 24.81 -2.00 32.01
C ALA A 437 23.91 -2.15 30.78
N TYR A 438 23.82 -1.12 29.95
CA TYR A 438 22.91 -1.05 28.80
C TYR A 438 23.68 -0.63 27.56
N GLU A 439 23.75 -1.52 26.57
CA GLU A 439 24.39 -1.26 25.29
C GLU A 439 23.34 -1.21 24.17
N ARG A 440 23.50 -0.23 23.27
CA ARG A 440 22.68 -0.05 22.09
C ARG A 440 23.57 0.18 20.87
N ASN A 441 23.50 -0.72 19.91
CA ASN A 441 24.36 -0.74 18.73
C ASN A 441 23.53 -0.85 17.43
N GLY A 442 23.88 -0.09 16.38
CA GLY A 442 23.31 -0.22 15.04
C GLY A 442 22.38 0.92 14.63
N GLY A 443 21.34 0.62 13.85
CA GLY A 443 20.40 1.60 13.30
C GLY A 443 20.94 2.45 12.13
N PRO A 444 20.12 3.37 11.60
CA PRO A 444 20.46 4.20 10.43
C PRO A 444 21.63 5.16 10.64
N ALA A 445 21.95 5.48 11.90
CA ALA A 445 23.00 6.43 12.27
C ALA A 445 24.27 5.77 12.84
N CYS A 446 24.38 4.44 12.79
CA CYS A 446 25.55 3.70 13.30
C CYS A 446 25.94 4.03 14.74
N ILE A 447 24.96 4.05 15.63
CA ILE A 447 25.25 4.31 17.04
C ILE A 447 25.88 3.09 17.70
N ASP A 448 26.78 3.33 18.63
CA ASP A 448 27.44 2.32 19.46
C ASP A 448 27.58 2.90 20.87
N GLU A 449 26.51 2.85 21.64
CA GLU A 449 26.41 3.51 22.94
C GLU A 449 26.37 2.47 24.06
N LEU A 450 27.25 2.62 25.05
CA LEU A 450 27.27 1.80 26.27
C LEU A 450 27.06 2.69 27.49
N TYR A 451 26.09 2.34 28.32
CA TYR A 451 25.74 3.06 29.53
C TYR A 451 25.93 2.18 30.77
N ALA A 452 26.38 2.80 31.86
CA ALA A 452 26.37 2.20 33.19
C ALA A 452 25.61 3.10 34.18
N ILE A 453 24.71 2.48 34.94
CA ILE A 453 23.91 3.13 35.97
C ILE A 453 24.36 2.58 37.32
N TYR A 454 24.71 3.47 38.24
CA TYR A 454 25.19 3.14 39.58
C TYR A 454 24.10 3.38 40.64
N PRO A 455 24.12 2.66 41.78
CA PRO A 455 23.11 2.81 42.84
C PRO A 455 23.01 4.23 43.43
N ASP A 456 24.08 5.02 43.34
CA ASP A 456 24.21 6.36 43.90
C ASP A 456 23.55 7.47 43.06
N GLY A 457 22.94 7.12 41.93
CA GLY A 457 22.35 8.11 41.02
C GLY A 457 23.20 8.42 39.79
N ARG A 458 24.45 7.95 39.74
CA ARG A 458 25.38 8.31 38.66
C ARG A 458 25.10 7.46 37.42
N ILE A 459 24.94 8.11 36.27
CA ILE A 459 24.81 7.46 34.96
C ILE A 459 25.96 7.91 34.09
N THR A 460 26.78 6.97 33.62
CA THR A 460 27.85 7.21 32.65
C THR A 460 27.44 6.60 31.31
N GLY A 461 27.74 7.28 30.21
CA GLY A 461 27.55 6.80 28.84
C GLY A 461 28.81 6.99 28.01
N ASP A 462 29.11 6.04 27.14
CA ASP A 462 30.27 6.04 26.24
C ASP A 462 29.84 5.61 24.82
N ASP A 463 29.99 6.49 23.83
CA ASP A 463 29.69 6.22 22.40
C ASP A 463 30.94 5.75 21.60
N GLY A 464 32.06 5.49 22.30
CA GLY A 464 33.37 5.16 21.73
C GLY A 464 34.24 6.39 21.40
N VAL A 465 33.68 7.60 21.45
CA VAL A 465 34.37 8.87 21.13
C VAL A 465 34.20 9.93 22.24
N ASN A 466 33.00 10.01 22.81
CA ASN A 466 32.56 10.95 23.82
C ASN A 466 32.03 10.20 25.04
N GLN A 467 32.25 10.80 26.21
CA GLN A 467 31.69 10.33 27.47
C GLN A 467 30.73 11.39 28.02
N ILE A 468 29.57 10.93 28.48
CA ILE A 468 28.54 11.77 29.09
C ILE A 468 28.20 11.25 30.48
N GLU A 469 27.99 12.18 31.41
CA GLU A 469 27.59 11.85 32.77
C GLU A 469 26.31 12.61 33.13
N LYS A 470 25.39 11.92 33.79
CA LYS A 470 24.15 12.50 34.32
C LYS A 470 23.95 12.00 35.75
N GLN A 471 23.70 12.93 36.67
CA GLN A 471 23.32 12.60 38.04
C GLN A 471 21.80 12.59 38.16
N VAL A 472 21.28 11.52 38.74
CA VAL A 472 19.87 11.29 39.06
C VAL A 472 19.74 11.03 40.57
N THR A 473 18.53 11.10 41.13
CA THR A 473 18.32 10.73 42.53
C THR A 473 18.40 9.20 42.72
N SER A 474 18.90 8.74 43.87
CA SER A 474 18.94 7.30 44.17
C SER A 474 17.55 6.66 44.25
N GLU A 475 16.53 7.44 44.62
CA GLU A 475 15.13 7.01 44.67
C GLU A 475 14.58 6.70 43.27
N GLU A 476 14.94 7.50 42.26
CA GLU A 476 14.57 7.24 40.86
C GLU A 476 15.21 5.95 40.32
N ILE A 477 16.42 5.60 40.77
CA ILE A 477 17.09 4.35 40.38
C ILE A 477 16.44 3.15 41.07
N GLU A 478 16.06 3.27 42.33
CA GLU A 478 15.34 2.22 43.04
C GLU A 478 13.98 1.95 42.37
N GLN A 479 13.22 3.00 42.03
CA GLN A 479 11.95 2.88 41.29
C GLN A 479 12.15 2.25 39.90
N LEU A 480 13.26 2.56 39.23
CA LEU A 480 13.61 1.94 37.95
C LEU A 480 13.83 0.42 38.12
N LEU A 481 14.61 0.01 39.12
CA LEU A 481 14.92 -1.40 39.38
C LEU A 481 13.69 -2.19 39.84
N GLU A 482 12.85 -1.63 40.71
CA GLU A 482 11.56 -2.23 41.09
C GLU A 482 10.65 -2.40 39.87
N GLY A 483 10.57 -1.37 39.00
CA GLY A 483 9.78 -1.42 37.77
C GLY A 483 10.26 -2.47 36.78
N ILE A 484 11.56 -2.73 36.72
CA ILE A 484 12.16 -3.78 35.87
C ILE A 484 11.90 -5.17 36.48
N SER A 485 12.10 -5.33 37.79
CA SER A 485 11.85 -6.59 38.49
C SER A 485 10.37 -7.02 38.39
N ALA A 486 9.44 -6.07 38.55
CA ALA A 486 7.99 -6.31 38.42
C ALA A 486 7.57 -6.81 37.01
N ARG A 487 8.40 -6.60 35.98
CA ARG A 487 8.16 -7.05 34.61
C ARG A 487 8.78 -8.42 34.30
N GLY A 488 9.27 -9.10 35.33
CA GLY A 488 9.81 -10.46 35.20
C GLY A 488 11.20 -10.51 34.57
N TRP A 489 12.05 -9.49 34.76
CA TRP A 489 13.41 -9.53 34.21
C TRP A 489 14.19 -10.77 34.66
N PHE A 490 14.08 -11.14 35.93
CA PHE A 490 14.78 -12.29 36.52
C PHE A 490 14.06 -13.63 36.37
N THR A 491 12.93 -13.70 35.65
CA THR A 491 12.21 -14.97 35.39
C THR A 491 12.70 -15.62 34.11
N ASP A 492 12.45 -16.92 33.93
CA ASP A 492 12.80 -17.67 32.70
C ASP A 492 12.10 -17.15 31.44
N GLU A 493 11.09 -16.28 31.59
CA GLU A 493 10.39 -15.63 30.46
C GLU A 493 11.25 -14.58 29.75
N MET A 494 12.30 -14.08 30.40
CA MET A 494 13.26 -13.17 29.80
C MET A 494 14.46 -13.97 29.26
N TYR A 495 14.57 -14.11 27.94
CA TYR A 495 15.60 -14.92 27.27
C TYR A 495 16.23 -14.19 26.09
N ASP A 496 17.44 -14.64 25.73
CA ASP A 496 18.21 -14.07 24.62
C ASP A 496 17.54 -14.33 23.27
N THR A 497 17.43 -13.27 22.47
CA THR A 497 16.94 -13.35 21.10
C THR A 497 17.94 -12.75 20.14
N TRP A 498 18.58 -13.60 19.34
CA TRP A 498 19.58 -13.17 18.36
C TRP A 498 19.13 -13.49 16.94
N HIS A 499 19.15 -12.47 16.09
CA HIS A 499 19.05 -12.62 14.64
C HIS A 499 20.00 -11.65 13.96
N THR A 500 20.34 -11.90 12.70
CA THR A 500 21.21 -11.00 11.93
C THR A 500 20.53 -9.63 11.82
N PRO A 501 21.13 -8.55 12.38
CA PRO A 501 20.47 -7.25 12.43
C PRO A 501 20.23 -6.71 11.03
N CYS A 502 19.03 -6.17 10.77
CA CYS A 502 18.80 -5.43 9.55
C CYS A 502 19.63 -4.13 9.57
N GLY A 503 20.03 -3.59 8.42
CA GLY A 503 20.84 -2.35 8.35
C GLY A 503 20.14 -1.08 8.87
N GLN A 504 18.97 -1.21 9.49
CA GLN A 504 18.20 -0.15 10.14
C GLN A 504 17.74 -0.55 11.56
N CYS A 505 18.07 -1.76 12.01
CA CYS A 505 17.67 -2.32 13.29
C CYS A 505 18.72 -2.00 14.36
N TYR A 506 18.29 -1.84 15.60
CA TYR A 506 19.18 -1.73 16.75
C TYR A 506 19.34 -3.09 17.43
N VAL A 507 20.51 -3.32 18.00
CA VAL A 507 20.80 -4.44 18.87
C VAL A 507 20.98 -3.90 20.28
N TYR A 508 20.38 -4.60 21.23
CA TYR A 508 20.39 -4.24 22.64
C TYR A 508 21.05 -5.37 23.43
N PHE A 509 21.93 -4.99 24.35
CA PHE A 509 22.45 -5.89 25.37
C PHE A 509 22.27 -5.22 26.73
N ILE A 510 21.59 -5.90 27.64
CA ILE A 510 21.25 -5.34 28.95
C ILE A 510 21.66 -6.35 30.00
N ASN A 511 22.49 -5.92 30.94
CA ASN A 511 22.87 -6.70 32.11
C ASN A 511 22.41 -5.96 33.36
N ILE A 512 21.63 -6.62 34.22
CA ILE A 512 21.04 -6.02 35.41
C ILE A 512 21.41 -6.87 36.62
N SER A 513 21.95 -6.20 37.64
CA SER A 513 22.24 -6.73 38.96
C SER A 513 21.33 -6.07 39.99
N TYR A 514 20.47 -6.85 40.63
CA TYR A 514 19.56 -6.35 41.66
C TYR A 514 19.25 -7.42 42.70
N GLN A 515 19.31 -7.05 43.98
CA GLN A 515 19.03 -7.94 45.13
C GLN A 515 19.77 -9.31 45.09
N GLY A 516 21.00 -9.32 44.57
CA GLY A 516 21.83 -10.53 44.48
C GLY A 516 21.47 -11.47 43.32
N GLN A 517 20.63 -11.02 42.38
CA GLN A 517 20.36 -11.69 41.11
C GLN A 517 20.99 -10.89 39.97
N ASP A 518 21.77 -11.59 39.13
CA ASP A 518 22.42 -11.01 37.96
C ASP A 518 21.88 -11.70 36.70
N LYS A 519 21.38 -10.92 35.75
CA LYS A 519 20.88 -11.47 34.48
C LYS A 519 21.16 -10.54 33.31
N ALA A 520 21.83 -11.10 32.31
CA ALA A 520 22.09 -10.48 31.02
C ALA A 520 21.14 -11.02 29.96
N VAL A 521 20.57 -10.12 29.15
CA VAL A 521 19.68 -10.47 28.04
C VAL A 521 19.97 -9.60 26.81
N GLN A 522 20.15 -10.25 25.67
CA GLN A 522 20.33 -9.60 24.37
C GLN A 522 19.08 -9.73 23.49
N ALA A 523 18.76 -8.68 22.74
CA ALA A 523 17.68 -8.68 21.76
C ALA A 523 18.00 -7.78 20.56
N VAL A 524 17.36 -8.07 19.42
CA VAL A 524 17.49 -7.27 18.21
C VAL A 524 16.11 -6.70 17.82
N ASP A 525 16.09 -5.41 17.48
CA ASP A 525 14.89 -4.68 17.04
C ASP A 525 14.36 -5.23 15.72
N GLY A 526 13.04 -5.21 15.54
CA GLY A 526 12.38 -5.68 14.32
C GLY A 526 12.05 -7.18 14.27
N GLY A 527 12.45 -7.97 15.27
CA GLY A 527 12.01 -9.37 15.45
C GLY A 527 10.76 -9.50 16.32
N THR A 528 9.94 -10.53 16.09
CA THR A 528 8.77 -10.89 16.92
C THR A 528 9.13 -11.75 18.14
N ASP A 529 10.37 -12.20 18.22
CA ASP A 529 10.79 -13.28 19.11
C ASP A 529 11.17 -12.75 20.51
N ALA A 530 11.51 -11.46 20.62
CA ALA A 530 11.85 -10.84 21.89
C ALA A 530 10.60 -10.71 22.79
N PRO A 531 10.67 -11.07 24.09
CA PRO A 531 9.57 -10.92 25.02
C PRO A 531 9.01 -9.49 25.03
N ALA A 532 7.68 -9.32 25.03
CA ALA A 532 7.06 -7.99 25.04
C ALA A 532 7.51 -7.12 26.24
N ASN A 533 7.79 -7.78 27.38
CA ASN A 533 8.31 -7.11 28.58
C ASN A 533 9.74 -6.59 28.41
N TYR A 534 10.55 -7.18 27.52
CA TYR A 534 11.90 -6.70 27.21
C TYR A 534 11.85 -5.27 26.65
N TRP A 535 10.96 -5.01 25.69
CA TRP A 535 10.81 -3.69 25.08
C TRP A 535 10.29 -2.62 26.06
N GLN A 536 9.50 -3.03 27.05
CA GLN A 536 9.10 -2.13 28.13
C GLN A 536 10.30 -1.75 29.00
N VAL A 537 11.18 -2.71 29.33
CA VAL A 537 12.42 -2.43 30.08
C VAL A 537 13.35 -1.50 29.31
N VAL A 538 13.54 -1.73 28.01
CA VAL A 538 14.29 -0.82 27.12
C VAL A 538 13.71 0.60 27.15
N SER A 539 12.38 0.74 27.12
CA SER A 539 11.72 2.05 27.19
C SER A 539 11.91 2.74 28.53
N PHE A 540 11.94 1.99 29.64
CA PHE A 540 12.18 2.53 30.98
C PHE A 540 13.61 3.04 31.11
N ILE A 541 14.60 2.25 30.70
CA ILE A 541 16.01 2.64 30.72
C ILE A 541 16.27 3.85 29.82
N ASN A 542 15.73 3.85 28.59
CA ASN A 542 15.84 4.97 27.66
C ASN A 542 15.22 6.29 28.17
N GLY A 543 14.27 6.22 29.11
CA GLY A 543 13.68 7.40 29.75
C GLY A 543 14.64 8.08 30.75
N THR A 544 15.56 7.32 31.33
CA THR A 544 16.43 7.78 32.43
C THR A 544 17.81 8.22 31.92
N ILE A 545 18.34 7.55 30.90
CA ILE A 545 19.68 7.82 30.37
C ILE A 545 19.78 9.16 29.60
N PRO A 546 20.93 9.84 29.64
CA PRO A 546 21.20 10.99 28.77
C PRO A 546 21.35 10.53 27.31
N LYS A 547 21.02 11.39 26.34
CA LYS A 547 21.15 11.09 24.91
C LYS A 547 22.41 11.74 24.35
N PHE A 548 23.19 11.00 23.58
CA PHE A 548 24.21 11.61 22.72
C PHE A 548 23.54 12.48 21.65
N SER A 549 24.14 13.63 21.34
CA SER A 549 23.75 14.34 20.11
C SER A 549 24.19 13.48 18.93
N PRO A 550 23.35 13.30 17.90
CA PRO A 550 23.77 12.55 16.72
C PRO A 550 25.06 13.16 16.19
N ALA A 551 26.07 12.32 15.95
CA ALA A 551 27.30 12.76 15.31
C ALA A 551 26.93 13.50 14.01
N PRO A 552 27.57 14.65 13.73
CA PRO A 552 27.21 15.52 12.60
C PRO A 552 27.33 14.83 11.24
#